data_AF-A0A2D4NN32-F1
#
_entry.id   AF-A0A2D4NN32-F1
#
_cell.length_a   1.000
_cell.length_b   1.000
_cell.length_c   1.000
_cell.angle_alpha   90.00
_cell.angle_beta   90.00
_cell.angle_gamma   90.00
#
_symmetry.space_group_name_H-M   'P 1'
#
loop_
_entity.id
_entity.type
_entity.pdbx_description
1 polymer ?
#
loop_
_entity_poly.entity_id
_entity_poly.type
_entity_poly.pdbx_seq_one_letter_code
_entity_poly.pdbx_strand_id
1 'polypeptide(L)'
;MTALLRSLLAASEKAACIAQLCRQEEELFSLLIEEKRGADKNKKFLQDFKTLADVLIQEVIKHDVGKEFPELQDHICGEESNKFENGLGEIVVVRVCPTQQETAALLQKVLDRKQIAAELLAAAVHQEVVLSDPALDNVDVTISTERLAVWIDPIDSTNQYIRGCGSVMPVNGIYPSGLHSALVLIGVYNRHS
;
A
#
# COMPACT_ATOMS: atom_id res chain seq x y z
N MET A 1 -0.53 22.63 6.16
CA MET A 1 -1.47 21.51 6.01
C MET A 1 -1.79 21.25 4.55
N THR A 2 -2.02 22.28 3.71
CA THR A 2 -2.29 22.08 2.28
C THR A 2 -1.22 21.24 1.57
N ALA A 3 0.06 21.47 1.87
CA ALA A 3 1.15 20.64 1.35
C ALA A 3 1.08 19.18 1.83
N LEU A 4 0.92 18.96 3.16
CA LEU A 4 0.78 17.61 3.72
C LEU A 4 -0.46 16.89 3.15
N LEU A 5 -1.61 17.56 3.09
CA LEU A 5 -2.84 16.99 2.55
C LEU A 5 -2.67 16.62 1.06
N ARG A 6 -2.03 17.47 0.25
CA ARG A 6 -1.68 17.14 -1.14
C ARG A 6 -0.80 15.91 -1.23
N SER A 7 0.24 15.84 -0.39
CA SER A 7 1.16 14.71 -0.33
C SER A 7 0.43 13.40 0.04
N LEU A 8 -0.43 13.44 1.06
CA LEU A 8 -1.22 12.29 1.49
C LEU A 8 -2.23 11.85 0.42
N LEU A 9 -2.85 12.80 -0.28
CA LEU A 9 -3.74 12.47 -1.39
C LEU A 9 -2.98 11.81 -2.54
N ALA A 10 -1.82 12.37 -2.93
CA ALA A 10 -1.00 11.79 -4.00
C ALA A 10 -0.53 10.38 -3.64
N ALA A 11 -0.10 10.19 -2.39
CA ALA A 11 0.24 8.88 -1.85
C ALA A 11 -0.96 7.92 -1.82
N SER A 12 -2.17 8.41 -1.50
CA SER A 12 -3.40 7.59 -1.49
C SER A 12 -3.82 7.15 -2.89
N GLU A 13 -3.69 8.02 -3.89
CA GLU A 13 -3.98 7.69 -5.28
C GLU A 13 -2.98 6.67 -5.80
N LYS A 14 -1.69 6.86 -5.51
CA LYS A 14 -0.63 5.91 -5.87
C LYS A 14 -0.85 4.55 -5.21
N ALA A 15 -1.24 4.53 -3.94
CA ALA A 15 -1.64 3.31 -3.23
C ALA A 15 -2.82 2.60 -3.93
N ALA A 16 -3.86 3.36 -4.32
CA ALA A 16 -4.99 2.83 -5.06
C ALA A 16 -4.59 2.25 -6.42
N CYS A 17 -3.69 2.92 -7.16
CA CYS A 17 -3.14 2.39 -8.41
C CYS A 17 -2.41 1.05 -8.21
N ILE A 18 -1.59 0.92 -7.16
CA ILE A 18 -0.91 -0.34 -6.83
C ILE A 18 -1.94 -1.43 -6.49
N ALA A 19 -2.94 -1.12 -5.66
CA ALA A 19 -4.00 -2.06 -5.32
C ALA A 19 -4.81 -2.50 -6.56
N GLN A 20 -5.06 -1.60 -7.50
CA GLN A 20 -5.73 -1.93 -8.77
C GLN A 20 -4.84 -2.80 -9.67
N LEU A 21 -3.55 -2.46 -9.80
CA LEU A 21 -2.58 -3.21 -10.60
C LEU A 21 -2.51 -4.68 -10.17
N CYS A 22 -2.48 -4.93 -8.86
CA CYS A 22 -2.50 -6.28 -8.27
C CYS A 22 -3.70 -7.14 -8.71
N ARG A 23 -4.79 -6.52 -9.19
CA ARG A 23 -5.98 -7.22 -9.70
C ARG A 23 -6.12 -7.20 -11.22
N GLN A 24 -5.48 -6.25 -11.91
CA GLN A 24 -5.59 -6.06 -13.35
C GLN A 24 -4.54 -6.85 -14.13
N GLU A 25 -3.33 -6.97 -13.58
CA GLU A 25 -2.24 -7.72 -14.21
C GLU A 25 -2.34 -9.21 -13.89
N GLU A 26 -2.33 -10.07 -14.91
CA GLU A 26 -2.53 -11.53 -14.77
C GLU A 26 -1.49 -12.16 -13.83
N GLU A 27 -0.23 -11.74 -13.94
CA GLU A 27 0.89 -12.21 -13.12
C GLU A 27 0.71 -11.88 -11.63
N LEU A 28 0.17 -10.70 -11.33
CA LEU A 28 -0.09 -10.26 -9.95
C LEU A 28 -1.40 -10.82 -9.42
N PHE A 29 -2.43 -10.88 -10.26
CA PHE A 29 -3.73 -11.41 -9.88
C PHE A 29 -3.64 -12.88 -9.52
N SER A 30 -2.87 -13.66 -10.29
CA SER A 30 -2.60 -15.07 -10.00
C SER A 30 -1.98 -15.26 -8.62
N LEU A 31 -1.07 -14.38 -8.21
CA LEU A 31 -0.49 -14.37 -6.86
C LEU A 31 -1.50 -14.00 -5.78
N LEU A 32 -2.39 -13.05 -6.08
CA LEU A 32 -3.40 -12.55 -5.13
C LEU A 32 -4.45 -13.60 -4.77
N ILE A 33 -4.87 -14.42 -5.75
CA ILE A 33 -5.89 -15.45 -5.56
C ILE A 33 -5.29 -16.83 -5.26
N GLU A 34 -3.97 -16.95 -5.18
CA GLU A 34 -3.28 -18.19 -4.84
C GLU A 34 -3.62 -18.59 -3.40
N GLU A 35 -4.71 -19.33 -3.23
CA GLU A 35 -5.04 -19.95 -1.96
C GLU A 35 -4.03 -21.06 -1.65
N LYS A 36 -3.31 -20.97 -0.53
CA LYS A 36 -2.56 -22.12 -0.02
C LYS A 36 -3.52 -23.26 0.30
N ARG A 37 -3.54 -24.28 -0.57
CA ARG A 37 -4.31 -25.53 -0.38
C ARG A 37 -3.47 -26.56 0.37
N GLY A 38 -4.09 -27.30 1.29
CA GLY A 38 -3.50 -28.50 1.91
C GLY A 38 -2.45 -28.27 3.00
N ALA A 39 -1.42 -29.12 3.04
CA ALA A 39 -0.41 -29.18 4.10
C ALA A 39 0.45 -27.90 4.24
N ASP A 40 0.44 -27.03 3.22
CA ASP A 40 1.13 -25.73 3.23
C ASP A 40 0.39 -24.64 4.02
N LYS A 41 -0.87 -24.86 4.45
CA LYS A 41 -1.56 -23.96 5.39
C LYS A 41 -0.83 -23.81 6.74
N ASN A 42 -0.05 -24.82 7.13
CA ASN A 42 0.71 -24.83 8.38
C ASN A 42 2.14 -24.27 8.23
N LYS A 43 2.57 -23.93 7.01
CA LYS A 43 3.79 -23.13 6.84
C LYS A 43 3.46 -21.69 7.17
N LYS A 44 3.53 -21.35 8.47
CA LYS A 44 3.52 -19.99 9.02
C LYS A 44 4.55 -19.02 8.40
N PHE A 45 5.38 -19.47 7.45
CA PHE A 45 6.69 -18.91 7.12
C PHE A 45 6.86 -18.47 5.65
N LEU A 46 5.77 -18.33 4.90
CA LEU A 46 5.78 -17.62 3.61
C LEU A 46 4.63 -16.62 3.70
N GLN A 47 4.88 -15.34 3.88
CA GLN A 47 3.80 -14.35 3.93
C GLN A 47 3.01 -14.37 2.60
N ASP A 48 1.69 -14.40 2.69
CA ASP A 48 0.81 -14.47 1.51
C ASP A 48 0.95 -13.17 0.68
N PHE A 49 0.78 -13.23 -0.64
CA PHE A 49 0.90 -12.06 -1.52
C PHE A 49 0.01 -10.88 -1.10
N LYS A 50 -1.16 -11.15 -0.48
CA LYS A 50 -2.00 -10.12 0.14
C LYS A 50 -1.21 -9.26 1.14
N THR A 51 -0.45 -9.89 2.03
CA THR A 51 0.39 -9.22 3.04
C THR A 51 1.50 -8.43 2.37
N LEU A 52 2.02 -8.89 1.22
CA LEU A 52 2.97 -8.10 0.44
C LEU A 52 2.32 -6.85 -0.17
N ALA A 53 1.10 -6.94 -0.70
CA ALA A 53 0.40 -5.77 -1.23
C ALA A 53 0.14 -4.72 -0.13
N ASP A 54 -0.35 -5.16 1.03
CA ASP A 54 -0.58 -4.30 2.21
C ASP A 54 0.71 -3.62 2.66
N VAL A 55 1.79 -4.39 2.86
CA VAL A 55 3.10 -3.86 3.25
C VAL A 55 3.64 -2.88 2.21
N LEU A 56 3.57 -3.23 0.92
CA LEU A 56 4.15 -2.41 -0.13
C LEU A 56 3.44 -1.05 -0.21
N ILE A 57 2.11 -1.03 -0.12
CA ILE A 57 1.32 0.20 -0.08
C ILE A 57 1.72 1.04 1.13
N GLN A 58 1.81 0.44 2.31
CA GLN A 58 2.23 1.14 3.53
C GLN A 58 3.63 1.75 3.39
N GLU A 59 4.60 0.99 2.86
CA GLU A 59 5.98 1.46 2.68
C GLU A 59 6.10 2.53 1.59
N VAL A 60 5.25 2.50 0.55
CA VAL A 60 5.17 3.57 -0.47
C VAL A 60 4.66 4.87 0.15
N ILE A 61 3.56 4.83 0.90
CA ILE A 61 3.01 6.01 1.57
C ILE A 61 4.06 6.56 2.55
N LYS A 62 4.68 5.69 3.34
CA LYS A 62 5.72 6.07 4.31
C LYS A 62 6.95 6.69 3.64
N HIS A 63 7.39 6.15 2.50
CA HIS A 63 8.51 6.68 1.75
C HIS A 63 8.21 8.04 1.14
N ASP A 64 7.11 8.16 0.39
CA ASP A 64 6.80 9.36 -0.38
C ASP A 64 6.49 10.55 0.55
N VAL A 65 5.67 10.33 1.59
CA VAL A 65 5.36 11.37 2.59
C VAL A 65 6.59 11.69 3.44
N GLY A 66 7.34 10.68 3.88
CA GLY A 66 8.52 10.88 4.73
C GLY A 66 9.67 11.60 4.01
N LYS A 67 9.79 11.42 2.69
CA LYS A 67 10.74 12.16 1.85
C LYS A 67 10.40 13.65 1.78
N GLU A 68 9.12 14.01 1.70
CA GLU A 68 8.68 15.41 1.66
C GLU A 68 8.66 16.08 3.05
N PHE A 69 8.40 15.30 4.10
CA PHE A 69 8.31 15.75 5.49
C PHE A 69 9.22 14.89 6.38
N PRO A 70 10.54 15.13 6.39
CA PRO A 70 11.49 14.31 7.16
C PRO A 70 11.18 14.23 8.66
N GLU A 71 10.59 15.28 9.23
CA GLU A 71 10.15 15.33 10.62
C GLU A 71 9.01 14.35 10.96
N LEU A 72 8.30 13.82 9.95
CA LEU A 72 7.26 12.81 10.10
C LEU A 72 7.76 11.38 9.86
N GLN A 73 8.96 11.18 9.29
CA GLN A 73 9.42 9.89 8.80
C GLN A 73 9.32 8.74 9.83
N ASP A 74 9.67 9.04 11.09
CA ASP A 74 9.63 8.10 12.23
C ASP A 74 8.28 8.07 12.95
N HIS A 75 7.31 8.85 12.47
CA HIS A 75 5.96 8.99 13.03
C HIS A 75 4.87 8.63 12.02
N ILE A 76 5.26 7.98 10.91
CA ILE A 76 4.33 7.32 9.98
C ILE A 76 4.32 5.84 10.32
N CYS A 77 3.21 5.41 10.91
CA CYS A 77 2.95 4.05 11.35
C CYS A 77 1.78 3.45 10.55
N GLY A 78 1.62 2.13 10.62
CA GLY A 78 0.45 1.45 10.08
C GLY A 78 0.31 0.05 10.65
N GLU A 79 -0.68 -0.69 10.15
CA GLU A 79 -1.01 -2.04 10.61
C GLU A 79 0.12 -3.04 10.37
N GLU A 80 0.87 -2.89 9.27
CA GLU A 80 1.72 -3.95 8.76
C GLU A 80 3.18 -3.87 9.22
N SER A 81 3.81 -5.03 9.39
CA SER A 81 5.25 -5.15 9.57
C SER A 81 5.94 -5.29 8.22
N ASN A 82 6.94 -4.46 7.94
CA ASN A 82 7.70 -4.51 6.68
C ASN A 82 8.75 -5.65 6.59
N LYS A 83 8.68 -6.64 7.49
CA LYS A 83 9.62 -7.77 7.54
C LYS A 83 8.98 -9.05 7.02
N PHE A 84 9.63 -9.65 6.04
CA PHE A 84 9.28 -10.92 5.40
C PHE A 84 10.35 -11.95 5.71
N GLU A 85 9.96 -13.20 5.93
CA GLU A 85 10.86 -14.34 5.90
C GLU A 85 10.64 -15.08 4.58
N ASN A 86 11.70 -15.28 3.79
CA ASN A 86 11.58 -16.00 2.52
C ASN A 86 11.69 -17.52 2.71
N GLY A 87 11.52 -18.30 1.64
CA GLY A 87 11.60 -19.77 1.69
C GLY A 87 12.96 -20.36 2.12
N LEU A 88 14.00 -19.52 2.27
CA LEU A 88 15.33 -19.89 2.75
C LEU A 88 15.56 -19.52 4.23
N GLY A 89 14.58 -18.91 4.91
CA GLY A 89 14.69 -18.42 6.29
C GLY A 89 15.41 -17.07 6.41
N GLU A 90 15.64 -16.36 5.31
CA GLU A 90 16.25 -15.03 5.33
C GLU A 90 15.18 -13.97 5.62
N ILE A 91 15.50 -13.04 6.52
CA ILE A 91 14.64 -11.89 6.80
C ILE A 91 14.91 -10.79 5.75
N VAL A 92 13.91 -10.48 4.95
CA VAL A 92 13.88 -9.38 3.98
C VAL A 92 13.07 -8.24 4.56
N VAL A 93 13.66 -7.04 4.61
CA VAL A 93 12.95 -5.81 4.98
C VAL A 93 12.49 -5.12 3.71
N VAL A 94 11.18 -5.14 3.46
CA VAL A 94 10.54 -4.44 2.33
C VAL A 94 10.63 -2.94 2.57
N ARG A 95 11.04 -2.21 1.53
CA ARG A 95 11.14 -0.75 1.49
C ARG A 95 11.14 -0.28 0.05
N VAL A 96 10.84 0.98 -0.17
CA VAL A 96 11.11 1.63 -1.45
C VAL A 96 12.61 1.94 -1.54
N CYS A 97 13.27 1.44 -2.59
CA CYS A 97 14.68 1.71 -2.86
C CYS A 97 14.87 2.98 -3.71
N PRO A 98 16.08 3.56 -3.75
CA PRO A 98 16.37 4.75 -4.57
C PRO A 98 16.03 4.63 -6.06
N THR A 99 16.10 3.43 -6.63
CA THR A 99 15.81 3.18 -8.05
C THR A 99 14.77 2.06 -8.24
N GLN A 100 14.04 2.11 -9.35
CA GLN A 100 13.08 1.08 -9.73
C GLN A 100 13.74 -0.31 -9.81
N GLN A 101 14.95 -0.38 -10.37
CA GLN A 101 15.70 -1.63 -10.51
C GLN A 101 16.06 -2.24 -9.15
N GLU A 102 16.45 -1.41 -8.19
CA GLU A 102 16.74 -1.88 -6.82
C GLU A 102 15.46 -2.31 -6.08
N THR A 103 14.34 -1.60 -6.27
CA THR A 103 13.05 -2.03 -5.71
C THR A 103 12.63 -3.37 -6.31
N ALA A 104 12.76 -3.55 -7.63
CA ALA A 104 12.45 -4.81 -8.30
C ALA A 104 13.33 -5.96 -7.78
N ALA A 105 14.64 -5.73 -7.64
CA ALA A 105 15.57 -6.73 -7.11
C ALA A 105 15.25 -7.12 -5.65
N LEU A 106 14.75 -6.18 -4.83
CA LEU A 106 14.27 -6.47 -3.48
C LEU A 106 13.00 -7.31 -3.51
N LEU A 107 11.99 -6.91 -4.29
CA LEU A 107 10.70 -7.60 -4.40
C LEU A 107 10.86 -9.01 -4.98
N GLN A 108 11.80 -9.24 -5.89
CA GLN A 108 12.12 -10.58 -6.40
C GLN A 108 12.55 -11.55 -5.29
N LYS A 109 13.22 -11.09 -4.23
CA LYS A 109 13.61 -11.94 -3.09
C LYS A 109 12.41 -12.34 -2.24
N VAL A 110 11.37 -11.51 -2.21
CA VAL A 110 10.13 -11.75 -1.47
C VAL A 110 9.17 -12.62 -2.29
N LEU A 111 9.16 -12.44 -3.61
CA LEU A 111 8.27 -13.11 -4.56
C LEU A 111 8.85 -14.41 -5.14
N ASP A 112 9.75 -15.09 -4.43
CA ASP A 112 10.38 -16.35 -4.87
C ASP A 112 10.92 -16.30 -6.32
N ARG A 113 11.58 -15.19 -6.67
CA ARG A 113 12.17 -14.93 -8.00
C ARG A 113 11.17 -14.75 -9.16
N LYS A 114 9.90 -14.44 -8.88
CA LYS A 114 8.92 -14.02 -9.90
C LYS A 114 9.27 -12.62 -10.42
N GLN A 115 10.16 -12.57 -11.42
CA GLN A 115 10.74 -11.34 -11.96
C GLN A 115 9.69 -10.37 -12.51
N ILE A 116 8.74 -10.86 -13.33
CA ILE A 116 7.74 -10.00 -13.98
C ILE A 116 6.85 -9.31 -12.92
N ALA A 117 6.37 -10.06 -11.93
CA ALA A 117 5.58 -9.50 -10.83
C ALA A 117 6.35 -8.42 -10.05
N ALA A 118 7.63 -8.66 -9.76
CA ALA A 118 8.47 -7.69 -9.07
C ALA A 118 8.73 -6.41 -9.89
N GLU A 119 8.91 -6.53 -11.20
CA GLU A 119 9.11 -5.40 -12.10
C GLU A 119 7.85 -4.55 -12.26
N LEU A 120 6.67 -5.18 -12.37
CA LEU A 120 5.37 -4.50 -12.42
C LEU A 120 5.12 -3.68 -11.15
N LEU A 121 5.31 -4.29 -9.98
CA LEU A 121 5.14 -3.61 -8.69
C LEU A 121 6.16 -2.48 -8.52
N ALA A 122 7.43 -2.71 -8.87
CA ALA A 122 8.46 -1.68 -8.77
C ALA A 122 8.18 -0.48 -9.69
N ALA A 123 7.65 -0.72 -10.91
CA ALA A 123 7.25 0.35 -11.81
C ALA A 123 6.15 1.23 -11.19
N ALA A 124 5.11 0.63 -10.61
CA ALA A 124 4.04 1.39 -9.96
C ALA A 124 4.50 2.12 -8.69
N VAL A 125 5.40 1.51 -7.90
CA VAL A 125 6.04 2.14 -6.73
C VAL A 125 6.83 3.39 -7.11
N HIS A 126 7.46 3.42 -8.28
CA HIS A 126 8.28 4.54 -8.75
C HIS A 126 7.54 5.51 -9.65
N GLN A 127 6.27 5.24 -9.98
CA GLN A 127 5.46 6.13 -10.79
C GLN A 127 5.15 7.43 -10.02
N GLU A 128 5.31 8.56 -10.69
CA GLU A 128 4.85 9.86 -10.16
C GLU A 128 3.35 10.02 -10.42
N VAL A 129 2.61 10.37 -9.38
CA VAL A 129 1.18 10.67 -9.46
C VAL A 129 0.99 12.16 -9.26
N VAL A 130 0.45 12.83 -10.27
CA VAL A 130 0.14 14.26 -10.22
C VAL A 130 -1.34 14.42 -9.99
N LEU A 131 -1.71 14.86 -8.79
CA LEU A 131 -3.09 15.23 -8.48
C LEU A 131 -3.32 16.71 -8.77
N SER A 132 -4.43 16.99 -9.46
CA SER A 132 -4.91 18.34 -9.72
C SER A 132 -6.35 18.44 -9.23
N ASP A 133 -6.55 19.12 -8.11
CA ASP A 133 -7.87 19.40 -7.56
C ASP A 133 -7.97 20.89 -7.19
N PRO A 134 -8.80 21.68 -7.91
CA PRO A 134 -9.00 23.09 -7.63
C PRO A 134 -9.51 23.37 -6.21
N ALA A 135 -10.20 22.43 -5.55
CA ALA A 135 -10.64 22.61 -4.18
C ALA A 135 -9.43 22.63 -3.22
N LEU A 136 -8.39 21.84 -3.48
CA LEU A 136 -7.14 21.84 -2.71
C LEU A 136 -6.28 23.09 -2.92
N ASP A 137 -6.46 23.79 -4.02
CA ASP A 137 -5.83 25.10 -4.24
C ASP A 137 -6.45 26.19 -3.38
N ASN A 138 -7.70 26.02 -2.96
CA ASN A 138 -8.42 26.97 -2.13
C ASN A 138 -8.28 26.70 -0.62
N VAL A 139 -7.64 25.59 -0.22
CA VAL A 139 -7.37 25.29 1.19
C VAL A 139 -6.14 26.09 1.64
N ASP A 140 -6.33 27.06 2.52
CA ASP A 140 -5.24 27.79 3.18
C ASP A 140 -5.22 27.50 4.69
N VAL A 141 -4.49 26.44 5.05
CA VAL A 141 -4.35 26.02 6.46
C VAL A 141 -2.89 25.67 6.74
N THR A 142 -2.34 26.31 7.77
CA THR A 142 -0.99 26.03 8.27
C THR A 142 -1.08 25.25 9.57
N ILE A 143 -0.51 24.03 9.58
CA ILE A 143 -0.36 23.18 10.77
C ILE A 143 1.09 22.73 10.77
N SER A 144 1.75 22.82 11.92
CA SER A 144 3.09 22.29 12.10
C SER A 144 3.05 20.77 12.08
N THR A 145 3.83 20.18 11.18
CA THR A 145 4.06 18.74 11.03
C THR A 145 4.83 18.14 12.20
N GLU A 146 5.60 18.95 12.94
CA GLU A 146 6.39 18.50 14.10
C GLU A 146 5.56 17.90 15.24
N ARG A 147 4.25 18.11 15.27
CA ARG A 147 3.35 17.58 16.30
C ARG A 147 2.39 16.51 15.78
N LEU A 148 2.54 16.15 14.51
CA LEU A 148 1.65 15.20 13.87
C LEU A 148 2.29 13.82 13.82
N ALA A 149 1.42 12.82 13.72
CA ALA A 149 1.75 11.46 13.37
C ALA A 149 0.70 10.94 12.38
N VAL A 150 1.06 9.91 11.64
CA VAL A 150 0.23 9.31 10.60
C VAL A 150 -0.01 7.84 10.94
N TRP A 151 -1.26 7.39 10.77
CA TRP A 151 -1.64 5.98 10.85
C TRP A 151 -2.20 5.52 9.50
N ILE A 152 -1.69 4.40 9.00
CA ILE A 152 -2.04 3.84 7.70
C ILE A 152 -2.76 2.50 7.90
N ASP A 153 -3.91 2.36 7.26
CA ASP A 153 -4.52 1.08 6.93
C ASP A 153 -4.45 0.93 5.39
N PRO A 154 -3.54 0.09 4.86
CA PRO A 154 -3.20 0.09 3.44
C PRO A 154 -4.34 -0.42 2.56
N ILE A 155 -5.08 -1.45 3.01
CA ILE A 155 -6.27 -1.99 2.35
C ILE A 155 -7.26 -2.44 3.43
N ASP A 156 -8.09 -1.50 3.91
CA ASP A 156 -9.22 -1.84 4.76
C ASP A 156 -10.17 -2.79 4.00
N SER A 157 -10.83 -3.67 4.75
CA SER A 157 -11.72 -4.69 4.19
C SER A 157 -11.00 -5.60 3.18
N THR A 158 -9.78 -6.04 3.49
CA THR A 158 -8.95 -6.97 2.68
C THR A 158 -9.75 -8.16 2.15
N ASN A 159 -10.67 -8.72 2.95
CA ASN A 159 -11.54 -9.82 2.51
C ASN A 159 -12.40 -9.48 1.28
N GLN A 160 -12.92 -8.25 1.21
CA GLN A 160 -13.70 -7.76 0.07
C GLN A 160 -12.79 -7.50 -1.13
N TYR A 161 -11.60 -6.93 -0.89
CA TYR A 161 -10.57 -6.72 -1.90
C TYR A 161 -10.15 -8.04 -2.58
N ILE A 162 -9.87 -9.10 -1.80
CA ILE A 162 -9.49 -10.41 -2.33
C ILE A 162 -10.65 -11.05 -3.10
N ARG A 163 -11.86 -11.07 -2.52
CA ARG A 163 -13.07 -11.62 -3.18
C ARG A 163 -13.36 -10.94 -4.51
N GLY A 164 -13.11 -9.64 -4.62
CA GLY A 164 -13.09 -8.98 -5.91
C GLY A 164 -14.44 -8.77 -6.59
N CYS A 165 -15.54 -8.82 -5.85
CA CYS A 165 -16.88 -8.70 -6.44
C CYS A 165 -17.16 -7.24 -6.85
N GLY A 166 -17.04 -6.94 -8.14
CA GLY A 166 -17.32 -5.60 -8.70
C GLY A 166 -18.79 -5.35 -9.08
N SER A 167 -19.62 -6.40 -9.15
CA SER A 167 -21.01 -6.32 -9.62
C SER A 167 -22.05 -6.15 -8.51
N VAL A 168 -21.61 -5.86 -7.28
CA VAL A 168 -22.53 -5.60 -6.16
C VAL A 168 -23.26 -4.29 -6.39
N MET A 169 -24.59 -4.30 -6.34
CA MET A 169 -25.39 -3.09 -6.47
C MET A 169 -25.60 -2.42 -5.10
N PRO A 170 -25.62 -1.07 -5.04
CA PRO A 170 -25.91 -0.37 -3.79
C PRO A 170 -27.36 -0.55 -3.36
N VAL A 171 -27.58 -0.63 -2.05
CA VAL A 171 -28.91 -0.60 -1.42
C VAL A 171 -29.06 0.76 -0.75
N ASN A 172 -30.02 1.57 -1.24
CA ASN A 172 -30.22 2.95 -0.77
C ASN A 172 -28.95 3.81 -0.83
N GLY A 173 -28.13 3.63 -1.88
CA GLY A 173 -26.88 4.36 -2.07
C GLY A 173 -25.67 3.82 -1.30
N ILE A 174 -25.83 2.74 -0.51
CA ILE A 174 -24.75 2.14 0.27
C ILE A 174 -24.41 0.77 -0.30
N TYR A 175 -23.13 0.52 -0.58
CA TYR A 175 -22.65 -0.80 -0.99
C TYR A 175 -22.52 -1.71 0.23
N PRO A 176 -23.28 -2.81 0.32
CA PRO A 176 -23.21 -3.71 1.47
C PRO A 176 -21.95 -4.59 1.47
N SER A 177 -21.26 -4.70 0.33
CA SER A 177 -20.04 -5.50 0.13
C SER A 177 -19.42 -5.21 -1.24
N GLY A 178 -18.34 -5.93 -1.58
CA GLY A 178 -17.68 -5.86 -2.88
C GLY A 178 -16.49 -4.90 -2.86
N LEU A 179 -15.89 -4.70 -4.04
CA LEU A 179 -14.68 -3.87 -4.18
C LEU A 179 -14.86 -2.43 -3.72
N HIS A 180 -16.09 -1.89 -3.76
CA HIS A 180 -16.42 -0.56 -3.27
C HIS A 180 -16.25 -0.41 -1.74
N SER A 181 -16.12 -1.51 -1.00
CA SER A 181 -15.86 -1.51 0.44
C SER A 181 -14.37 -1.51 0.78
N ALA A 182 -13.46 -1.73 -0.18
CA ALA A 182 -12.02 -1.73 0.07
C ALA A 182 -11.47 -0.32 -0.06
N LEU A 183 -10.77 0.17 0.97
CA LEU A 183 -10.32 1.55 1.08
C LEU A 183 -8.86 1.63 1.52
N VAL A 184 -8.14 2.64 1.02
CA VAL A 184 -6.87 3.08 1.61
C VAL A 184 -7.21 4.13 2.66
N LEU A 185 -6.84 3.93 3.92
CA LEU A 185 -7.08 4.89 4.99
C LEU A 185 -5.76 5.48 5.47
N ILE A 186 -5.66 6.82 5.41
CA ILE A 186 -4.51 7.57 5.91
C ILE A 186 -5.03 8.60 6.91
N GLY A 187 -4.83 8.33 8.19
CA GLY A 187 -5.24 9.19 9.29
C GLY A 187 -4.08 10.05 9.79
N VAL A 188 -4.33 11.33 10.05
CA VAL A 188 -3.37 12.23 10.69
C VAL A 188 -3.91 12.64 12.07
N TYR A 189 -3.06 12.56 13.09
CA TYR A 189 -3.44 12.92 14.45
C TYR A 189 -2.33 13.70 15.16
N ASN A 190 -2.69 14.39 16.25
CA ASN A 190 -1.71 15.05 17.11
C ASN A 190 -1.08 14.00 18.03
N ARG A 191 0.24 13.82 17.93
CA ARG A 191 0.98 12.80 18.69
C ARG A 191 1.12 13.09 20.18
N HIS A 192 0.73 14.29 20.62
CA HIS A 192 0.75 14.71 22.02
C HIS A 192 -0.65 14.70 22.67
N SER A 193 -1.66 14.18 21.95
CA SER A 193 -3.03 14.01 22.46
C SER A 193 -3.24 12.65 23.11
#